data_AF-A0A7S4JEC8-F1
#
_entry.id   AF-A0A7S4JEC8-F1
#
_cell.length_a   1.000
_cell.length_b   1.000
_cell.length_c   1.000
_cell.angle_alpha   90.00
_cell.angle_beta   90.00
_cell.angle_gamma   90.00
#
_symmetry.space_group_name_H-M   'P 1'
#
loop_
_entity.id
_entity.type
_entity.pdbx_description
1 polymer ?
#
loop_
_entity_poly.entity_id
_entity_poly.type
_entity_poly.pdbx_seq_one_letter_code
_entity_poly.pdbx_strand_id
1 'polypeptide(L)'
;MYSNVGLSSVRGTATSGHVQRSAAHVLSRRIRAEGRRNTSRRGGPEDGGRYGRRGGGGGRSGGSGSGFAGRSVRANEELAEHARKRRLEGRLLELRESLEEDGRGRTEEEIERIVDDERRREEEHWE
;
A
#
# COMPACT_ATOMS: atom_id res chain seq x y z
N MET A 1 36.97 -12.58 11.39
CA MET A 1 37.19 -12.05 10.02
C MET A 1 36.09 -11.04 9.72
N TYR A 2 36.40 -9.95 9.00
CA TYR A 2 35.42 -8.93 8.61
C TYR A 2 34.55 -9.46 7.46
N SER A 3 33.24 -9.54 7.68
CA SER A 3 32.27 -10.08 6.70
C SER A 3 31.86 -9.03 5.65
N ASN A 4 32.82 -8.36 5.02
CA ASN A 4 32.57 -7.21 4.12
C ASN A 4 31.73 -6.08 4.75
N VAL A 5 31.73 -5.98 6.08
CA VAL A 5 31.09 -4.91 6.86
C VAL A 5 32.18 -4.13 7.59
N GLY A 6 32.47 -2.92 7.10
CA GLY A 6 33.49 -2.02 7.65
C GLY A 6 33.94 -0.97 6.64
N LEU A 7 34.93 -0.16 7.02
CA LEU A 7 35.51 0.86 6.14
C LEU A 7 36.56 0.22 5.22
N SER A 8 36.65 0.72 3.98
CA SER A 8 37.69 0.30 3.02
C SER A 8 39.10 0.72 3.47
N SER A 9 39.20 1.87 4.14
CA SER A 9 40.41 2.36 4.82
C SER A 9 40.01 3.28 5.97
N VAL A 10 40.86 3.32 7.01
CA VAL A 10 40.72 4.24 8.15
C VAL A 10 41.26 5.64 7.82
N ARG A 11 42.08 5.75 6.76
CA ARG A 11 42.68 7.03 6.36
C ARG A 11 41.61 7.95 5.76
N GLY A 12 41.53 9.17 6.28
CA GLY A 12 40.55 10.17 5.83
C GLY A 12 39.20 10.10 6.54
N THR A 13 38.96 9.11 7.41
CA THR A 13 37.70 9.01 8.18
C THR A 13 37.75 9.71 9.53
N ALA A 14 38.88 10.36 9.85
CA ALA A 14 39.14 11.11 11.09
C ALA A 14 38.77 10.37 12.39
N THR A 15 38.73 9.04 12.36
CA THR A 15 38.28 8.16 13.44
C THR A 15 39.16 6.92 13.49
N SER A 16 39.05 6.11 14.55
CA SER A 16 39.83 4.88 14.72
C SER A 16 39.45 3.75 13.76
N GLY A 17 38.36 3.89 13.02
CA GLY A 17 37.83 2.86 12.13
C GLY A 17 37.33 1.60 12.84
N HIS A 18 37.09 1.68 14.15
CA HIS A 18 36.57 0.56 14.92
C HIS A 18 35.11 0.27 14.58
N VAL A 19 34.82 -0.93 14.08
CA VAL A 19 33.48 -1.36 13.67
C VAL A 19 32.94 -2.35 14.70
N GLN A 20 31.81 -1.99 15.33
CA GLN A 20 31.12 -2.86 16.28
C GLN A 20 29.91 -3.53 15.62
N ARG A 21 29.61 -4.76 16.04
CA ARG A 21 28.32 -5.38 15.73
C ARG A 21 27.22 -4.65 16.51
N SER A 22 26.12 -4.34 15.87
CA SER A 22 24.96 -3.77 16.58
C SER A 22 24.34 -4.81 17.51
N ALA A 23 24.19 -4.48 18.79
CA ALA A 23 23.48 -5.31 19.77
C ALA A 23 21.96 -5.38 19.49
N ALA A 24 21.43 -4.38 18.79
CA ALA A 24 20.04 -4.34 18.34
C ALA A 24 19.81 -5.10 17.02
N HIS A 25 20.87 -5.63 16.38
CA HIS A 25 20.71 -6.44 15.17
C HIS A 25 20.11 -7.81 15.52
N VAL A 26 18.79 -7.83 15.66
CA VAL A 26 18.04 -9.07 15.88
C VAL A 26 17.99 -9.82 14.56
N LEU A 27 18.63 -10.99 14.50
CA LEU A 27 18.54 -11.89 13.35
C LEU A 27 17.07 -12.08 12.96
N SER A 28 16.75 -11.97 11.67
CA SER A 28 15.38 -12.08 11.14
C SER A 28 14.70 -13.42 11.50
N ARG A 29 15.44 -14.41 12.03
CA ARG A 29 14.87 -15.62 12.64
C ARG A 29 14.20 -15.37 14.00
N ARG A 30 14.76 -14.50 14.86
CA ARG A 30 14.14 -14.11 16.15
C ARG A 30 12.91 -13.25 15.92
N ILE A 31 12.98 -12.26 15.03
CA ILE A 31 11.83 -11.43 14.64
C ILE A 31 10.70 -12.32 14.09
N ARG A 32 11.02 -13.32 13.25
CA ARG A 32 10.00 -14.26 12.74
C ARG A 32 9.42 -15.16 13.84
N ALA A 33 10.23 -15.64 14.78
CA ALA A 33 9.77 -16.48 15.90
C ALA A 33 8.95 -15.70 16.94
N GLU A 34 9.25 -14.41 17.15
CA GLU A 34 8.50 -13.52 18.04
C GLU A 34 7.26 -12.93 17.37
N GLY A 35 7.35 -12.56 16.09
CA GLY A 35 6.20 -12.15 15.28
C GLY A 35 5.13 -13.24 15.22
N ARG A 36 5.52 -14.51 15.06
CA ARG A 36 4.60 -15.66 15.13
C ARG A 36 3.88 -15.79 16.48
N ARG A 37 4.57 -15.46 17.59
CA ARG A 37 3.97 -15.46 18.93
C ARG A 37 3.03 -14.27 19.15
N ASN A 38 3.30 -13.13 18.52
CA ASN A 38 2.40 -11.97 18.55
C ASN A 38 1.14 -12.19 17.69
N THR A 39 1.27 -12.84 16.52
CA THR A 39 0.10 -13.20 15.69
C THR A 39 -0.76 -14.27 16.36
N SER A 40 -0.18 -15.16 17.16
CA SER A 40 -0.94 -16.19 17.89
C SER A 40 -1.58 -15.70 19.19
N ARG A 41 -1.25 -14.50 19.69
CA ARG A 41 -1.90 -13.92 20.89
C ARG A 41 -3.16 -13.11 20.56
N ARG A 42 -3.37 -12.73 19.29
CA ARG A 42 -4.59 -12.04 18.81
C ARG A 42 -5.50 -12.91 17.95
N GLY A 43 -5.14 -14.18 17.74
CA GLY A 43 -5.97 -15.18 17.10
C GLY A 43 -6.04 -16.41 18.00
N GLY A 44 -7.16 -16.55 18.71
CA GLY A 44 -7.46 -17.78 19.44
C GLY A 44 -7.52 -18.99 18.50
N PRO A 45 -7.40 -20.22 19.03
CA PRO A 45 -7.35 -21.42 18.23
C PRO A 45 -8.76 -21.81 17.82
N GLU A 46 -9.23 -21.28 16.69
CA GLU A 46 -10.42 -21.81 16.03
C GLU A 46 -9.99 -22.47 14.71
N ASP A 47 -10.36 -23.75 14.63
CA ASP A 47 -10.30 -24.67 13.49
C ASP A 47 -8.95 -25.29 13.05
N GLY A 48 -8.70 -26.49 13.60
CA GLY A 48 -8.81 -27.70 12.79
C GLY A 48 -7.90 -27.80 11.57
N GLY A 49 -6.61 -28.08 11.78
CA GLY A 49 -5.64 -28.25 10.70
C GLY A 49 -4.66 -29.39 10.93
N ARG A 50 -5.18 -30.61 11.06
CA ARG A 50 -4.42 -31.87 11.09
C ARG A 50 -3.86 -32.15 9.69
N TYR A 51 -2.74 -31.54 9.31
CA TYR A 51 -1.96 -31.97 8.15
C TYR A 51 -0.59 -32.47 8.64
N GLY A 52 -0.21 -33.71 8.43
CA GLY A 52 -0.39 -34.46 7.20
C GLY A 52 1.00 -34.73 6.66
N ARG A 53 1.64 -35.73 7.26
CA ARG A 53 2.93 -36.26 6.89
C ARG A 53 2.83 -36.83 5.46
N ARG A 54 3.40 -36.10 4.49
CA ARG A 54 4.10 -36.58 3.29
C ARG A 54 3.50 -37.81 2.56
N GLY A 55 2.86 -37.54 1.43
CA GLY A 55 2.45 -38.46 0.36
C GLY A 55 1.24 -37.82 -0.33
N GLY A 56 1.14 -37.58 -1.63
CA GLY A 56 1.78 -38.13 -2.82
C GLY A 56 0.66 -38.15 -3.88
N GLY A 57 0.84 -37.43 -5.00
CA GLY A 57 0.01 -37.54 -6.20
C GLY A 57 -1.26 -36.70 -6.29
N GLY A 58 -1.53 -36.18 -7.49
CA GLY A 58 -2.86 -35.73 -7.94
C GLY A 58 -2.96 -34.24 -8.24
N GLY A 59 -2.91 -33.88 -9.53
CA GLY A 59 -3.02 -32.50 -10.00
C GLY A 59 -4.40 -31.88 -9.83
N ARG A 60 -4.42 -30.54 -9.77
CA ARG A 60 -5.56 -29.64 -10.03
C ARG A 60 -4.94 -28.32 -10.53
N SER A 61 -4.99 -28.07 -11.84
CA SER A 61 -5.90 -27.11 -12.48
C SER A 61 -5.79 -25.70 -11.90
N GLY A 62 -5.46 -24.74 -12.77
CA GLY A 62 -5.30 -23.34 -12.44
C GLY A 62 -6.44 -22.78 -11.59
N GLY A 63 -6.06 -22.00 -10.59
CA GLY A 63 -6.94 -21.17 -9.80
C GLY A 63 -6.11 -20.00 -9.29
N SER A 64 -6.39 -18.80 -9.80
CA SER A 64 -6.01 -17.55 -9.18
C SER A 64 -6.66 -17.50 -7.80
N GLY A 65 -5.96 -18.05 -6.81
CA GLY A 65 -6.39 -18.08 -5.41
C GLY A 65 -6.21 -16.70 -4.79
N SER A 66 -7.21 -15.85 -5.00
CA SER A 66 -7.46 -14.63 -4.24
C SER A 66 -7.52 -14.95 -2.74
N GLY A 67 -6.39 -14.81 -2.06
CA GLY A 67 -6.26 -14.99 -0.60
C GLY A 67 -6.91 -13.88 0.24
N PHE A 68 -8.07 -13.36 -0.19
CA PHE A 68 -8.87 -12.37 0.54
C PHE A 68 -10.39 -12.59 0.41
N ALA A 69 -10.83 -13.74 -0.10
CA ALA A 69 -12.24 -14.11 -0.07
C ALA A 69 -12.61 -14.59 1.35
N GLY A 70 -13.15 -13.70 2.18
CA GLY A 70 -13.69 -14.10 3.48
C GLY A 70 -13.81 -13.02 4.54
N ARG A 71 -13.23 -11.84 4.32
CA ARG A 71 -13.65 -10.66 5.08
C ARG A 71 -14.36 -9.74 4.11
N SER A 72 -15.69 -9.82 4.09
CA SER A 72 -16.51 -8.65 3.79
C SER A 72 -16.19 -7.61 4.87
N VAL A 73 -15.01 -6.99 4.75
CA VAL A 73 -14.75 -5.68 5.30
C VAL A 73 -15.83 -4.87 4.62
N ARG A 74 -16.92 -4.53 5.34
CA ARG A 74 -17.79 -3.46 4.87
C ARG A 74 -16.83 -2.38 4.42
N ALA A 75 -16.83 -2.06 3.12
CA ALA A 75 -15.92 -1.06 2.58
C ALA A 75 -16.08 0.13 3.52
N ASN A 76 -14.99 0.57 4.14
CA ASN A 76 -15.07 1.66 5.10
C ASN A 76 -15.74 2.81 4.33
N GLU A 77 -16.96 3.17 4.71
CA GLU A 77 -17.84 3.99 3.86
C GLU A 77 -17.15 5.33 3.55
N GLU A 78 -16.43 5.86 4.55
CA GLU A 78 -15.52 6.99 4.46
C GLU A 78 -14.41 6.82 3.39
N LEU A 79 -13.82 5.62 3.25
CA LEU A 79 -12.81 5.36 2.22
C LEU A 79 -13.43 5.27 0.82
N ALA A 80 -14.64 4.70 0.71
CA ALA A 80 -15.35 4.63 -0.56
C ALA A 80 -15.80 6.02 -1.02
N GLU A 81 -16.34 6.82 -0.09
CA GLU A 81 -16.68 8.24 -0.29
C GLU A 81 -15.45 9.07 -0.66
N HIS A 82 -14.35 8.92 0.07
CA HIS A 82 -13.12 9.65 -0.21
C HIS A 82 -12.53 9.27 -1.58
N ALA A 83 -12.59 8.00 -1.98
CA ALA A 83 -12.17 7.57 -3.30
C ALA A 83 -13.07 8.17 -4.40
N ARG A 84 -14.39 8.21 -4.19
CA ARG A 84 -15.34 8.87 -5.10
C ARG A 84 -15.05 10.35 -5.24
N LYS A 85 -14.93 11.08 -4.11
CA LYS A 85 -14.63 12.51 -4.11
C LYS A 85 -13.32 12.81 -4.82
N ARG A 86 -12.24 12.08 -4.53
CA ARG A 86 -10.95 12.29 -5.21
C ARG A 86 -11.02 12.06 -6.72
N ARG A 87 -11.85 11.11 -7.16
CA ARG A 87 -12.04 10.86 -8.60
C ARG A 87 -12.76 12.03 -9.27
N LEU A 88 -13.78 12.58 -8.62
CA LEU A 88 -14.49 13.76 -9.10
C LEU A 88 -13.55 14.97 -9.18
N GLU A 89 -12.87 15.30 -8.09
CA GLU A 89 -11.93 16.43 -8.03
C GLU A 89 -10.80 16.31 -9.07
N GLY A 90 -10.28 15.10 -9.29
CA GLY A 90 -9.27 14.86 -10.33
C GLY A 90 -9.78 15.18 -11.74
N ARG A 91 -11.01 14.75 -12.06
CA ARG A 91 -11.63 15.03 -13.36
C ARG A 91 -11.95 16.53 -13.54
N LEU A 92 -12.39 17.22 -12.48
CA LEU A 92 -12.65 18.66 -12.52
C LEU A 92 -11.34 19.45 -12.72
N LEU A 93 -10.23 18.99 -12.12
CA LEU A 93 -8.91 19.59 -12.33
C LEU A 93 -8.43 19.42 -13.77
N GLU A 94 -8.53 18.22 -14.33
CA GLU A 94 -8.19 17.95 -15.75
C GLU A 94 -9.05 18.81 -16.70
N LEU A 95 -10.35 18.95 -16.41
CA LEU A 95 -11.23 19.83 -17.18
C LEU A 95 -10.77 21.28 -17.11
N ARG A 96 -10.46 21.79 -15.92
CA ARG A 96 -9.96 23.16 -15.76
C ARG A 96 -8.67 23.39 -16.54
N GLU A 97 -7.69 22.49 -16.41
CA GLU A 97 -6.42 22.57 -17.14
C GLU A 97 -6.65 22.58 -18.66
N SER A 98 -7.55 21.72 -19.17
CA SER A 98 -7.88 21.70 -20.60
C SER A 98 -8.53 23.01 -21.08
N LEU A 99 -9.39 23.62 -20.25
CA LEU A 99 -10.07 24.88 -20.60
C LEU A 99 -9.12 26.08 -20.58
N GLU A 100 -8.11 26.06 -19.71
CA GLU A 100 -7.02 27.04 -19.64
C GLU A 100 -6.04 26.88 -20.83
N GLU A 101 -5.67 25.64 -21.18
CA GLU A 101 -4.73 25.33 -22.27
C GLU A 101 -5.33 25.51 -23.68
N ASP A 102 -6.64 25.31 -23.83
CA ASP A 102 -7.39 25.43 -25.10
C ASP A 102 -7.19 26.77 -25.85
N GLY A 103 -6.57 27.78 -25.21
CA GLY A 103 -6.09 28.99 -25.87
C GLY A 103 -7.18 29.93 -26.37
N ARG A 104 -8.45 29.64 -26.04
CA ARG A 104 -9.62 30.44 -26.45
C ARG A 104 -9.80 31.73 -25.65
N GLY A 105 -8.90 32.02 -24.71
CA GLY A 105 -8.99 33.22 -23.88
C GLY A 105 -10.27 33.29 -23.07
N ARG A 106 -10.79 32.15 -22.61
CA ARG A 106 -11.91 32.13 -21.65
C ARG A 106 -11.47 32.88 -20.41
N THR A 107 -12.35 33.71 -19.86
CA THR A 107 -12.03 34.35 -18.57
C THR A 107 -12.08 33.32 -17.46
N GLU A 108 -11.40 33.60 -16.35
CA GLU A 108 -11.43 32.72 -15.17
C GLU A 108 -12.87 32.43 -14.72
N GLU A 109 -13.77 33.42 -14.81
CA GLU A 109 -15.17 33.25 -14.42
C GLU A 109 -15.97 32.33 -15.35
N GLU A 110 -15.60 32.25 -16.63
CA GLU A 110 -16.21 31.32 -17.58
C GLU A 110 -15.74 29.88 -17.33
N ILE A 111 -14.46 29.71 -17.01
CA ILE A 111 -13.88 28.40 -16.66
C ILE A 111 -14.51 27.88 -15.37
N GLU A 112 -14.60 28.73 -14.34
CA GLU A 112 -15.24 28.38 -13.07
C GLU A 112 -16.69 27.95 -13.26
N ARG A 113 -17.46 28.68 -14.07
CA ARG A 113 -18.86 28.33 -14.37
C ARG A 113 -19.00 26.97 -15.05
N ILE A 114 -18.12 26.65 -16.00
CA ILE A 114 -18.14 25.35 -16.70
C ILE A 114 -17.78 24.22 -15.72
N VAL A 115 -16.77 24.43 -14.87
CA VAL A 115 -16.35 23.45 -13.87
C VAL A 115 -17.42 23.23 -12.81
N ASP A 116 -18.13 24.27 -12.37
CA ASP A 116 -19.22 24.17 -11.40
C ASP A 116 -20.47 23.51 -12.00
N ASP A 117 -20.78 23.75 -13.27
CA ASP A 117 -21.84 23.04 -13.97
C ASP A 117 -21.49 21.55 -14.15
N GLU A 118 -20.22 21.22 -14.43
CA GLU A 118 -19.77 19.83 -14.51
C GLU A 118 -19.77 19.16 -13.12
N ARG A 119 -19.36 19.88 -12.07
CA ARG A 119 -19.43 19.40 -10.67
C ARG A 119 -20.86 19.01 -10.33
N ARG A 120 -21.82 19.89 -10.61
CA ARG A 120 -23.25 19.65 -10.32
C ARG A 120 -23.80 18.45 -11.09
N ARG A 121 -23.45 18.30 -12.37
CA ARG A 121 -23.87 17.16 -13.19
C ARG A 121 -23.34 15.84 -12.67
N GLU A 122 -22.07 15.81 -12.25
CA GLU A 122 -21.49 14.60 -11.68
C GLU A 122 -22.08 14.32 -10.29
N GLU A 123 -22.26 15.33 -9.44
CA GLU A 123 -22.96 15.16 -8.15
C GLU A 123 -24.37 14.58 -8.36
N GLU A 124 -25.15 15.11 -9.31
CA GLU A 124 -26.48 14.58 -9.69
C GLU A 124 -26.42 13.17 -10.30
N HIS A 125 -25.33 12.81 -10.99
CA HIS A 125 -25.14 11.46 -11.54
C HIS A 125 -24.83 10.42 -10.47
N TRP A 126 -24.27 10.85 -9.33
CA TRP A 126 -23.83 10.00 -8.23
C TRP A 126 -24.75 10.01 -7.01
N GLU A 127 -25.73 10.92 -6.95
CA GLU A 127 -26.90 10.86 -6.05
C GLU A 127 -27.91 9.80 -6.48
#